data_AF-A0A661Q015-F1
#
_entry.id   AF-A0A661Q015-F1
#
_cell.length_a   1.000
_cell.length_b   1.000
_cell.length_c   1.000
_cell.angle_alpha   90.00
_cell.angle_beta   90.00
_cell.angle_gamma   90.00
#
_symmetry.space_group_name_H-M   'P 1'
#
loop_
_entity.id
_entity.type
_entity.pdbx_description
1 polymer ?
#
loop_
_entity_poly.entity_id
_entity_poly.type
_entity_poly.pdbx_seq_one_letter_code
_entity_poly.pdbx_strand_id
1 'polypeptide(L)' 'KQVVIIYAAINGFLDDYDVEILLRYEEELFNFLAANYSSLIDSVKDKKKIDDEVKGNLEDALNAFKEVFKA' A
#
# COMPACT_ATOMS: atom_id res chain seq x y z
N LYS A 1 -3.03 -6.26 4.73
CA LYS A 1 -2.64 -5.06 5.52
C LYS A 1 -1.12 -5.01 5.66
N GLN A 2 -0.48 -5.78 6.55
CA GLN A 2 1.00 -5.73 6.71
C GLN A 2 1.82 -5.98 5.44
N VAL A 3 1.35 -6.82 4.53
CA VAL A 3 2.04 -7.11 3.25
C VAL A 3 2.24 -5.85 2.40
N VAL A 4 1.28 -4.92 2.43
CA VAL A 4 1.30 -3.72 1.57
C VAL A 4 2.33 -2.71 2.05
N ILE A 5 2.42 -2.48 3.36
CA ILE A 5 3.40 -1.53 3.89
C ILE A 5 4.83 -2.07 3.78
N ILE A 6 5.02 -3.39 3.92
CA ILE A 6 6.30 -4.04 3.65
C ILE A 6 6.67 -3.89 2.17
N TYR A 7 5.71 -4.05 1.26
CA TYR A 7 5.94 -3.82 -0.17
C TYR A 7 6.32 -2.37 -0.46
N ALA A 8 5.62 -1.39 0.14
CA ALA A 8 5.94 0.03 0.00
C ALA A 8 7.35 0.35 0.53
N ALA A 9 7.74 -0.24 1.66
CA ALA A 9 9.08 -0.08 2.24
C ALA A 9 10.18 -0.69 1.36
N ILE A 10 9.96 -1.90 0.81
CA ILE A 10 10.96 -2.59 -0.03
C ILE A 10 11.16 -1.87 -1.37
N ASN A 11 10.12 -1.26 -1.93
CA ASN A 11 10.19 -0.56 -3.21
C ASN A 11 10.54 0.93 -3.08
N GLY A 12 10.88 1.41 -1.88
CA GLY A 12 11.30 2.80 -1.67
C GLY A 12 10.18 3.85 -1.77
N PHE A 13 8.91 3.44 -1.75
CA PHE A 13 7.78 4.39 -1.72
C PHE A 13 7.74 5.23 -0.44
N LEU A 14 8.41 4.74 0.61
CA LEU A 14 8.53 5.40 1.91
C LEU A 14 9.81 6.24 2.04
N ASP A 15 10.76 6.15 1.10
CA ASP A 15 12.07 6.81 1.21
C ASP A 15 11.98 8.35 1.04
N ASP A 16 10.95 8.83 0.33
CA ASP A 16 10.68 10.26 0.14
C ASP A 16 10.07 10.94 1.39
N TYR A 17 9.67 10.17 2.42
CA TYR A 17 8.91 10.68 3.56
C TYR A 17 9.69 10.61 4.87
N ASP A 18 9.56 11.65 5.69
CA ASP A 18 10.13 11.66 7.05
C ASP A 18 9.50 10.59 7.95
N VAL A 19 10.29 10.11 8.91
CA VAL A 19 9.86 9.06 9.85
C VAL A 19 8.63 9.47 10.66
N GLU A 20 8.49 10.77 10.95
CA GLU A 20 7.34 11.32 11.66
C GLU A 20 6.03 11.22 10.87
N ILE A 21 6.12 11.21 9.53
CA ILE A 21 4.96 11.12 8.62
C ILE A 21 4.60 9.66 8.31
N LEU A 22 5.52 8.70 8.51
CA LEU A 22 5.29 7.28 8.24
C LEU A 22 4.11 6.70 9.00
N LEU A 23 3.91 7.12 10.26
CA LEU A 23 2.81 6.62 11.09
C LEU A 23 1.45 7.03 10.50
N ARG A 24 1.35 8.29 10.05
CA ARG A 24 0.15 8.81 9.38
C ARG A 24 -0.04 8.18 8.01
N TYR A 25 1.05 8.01 7.25
CA TYR A 25 1.05 7.32 5.96
C TYR A 25 0.49 5.91 6.11
N GLU A 26 0.92 5.15 7.11
CA GLU A 26 0.43 3.79 7.36
C GLU A 26 -1.08 3.74 7.60
N GLU A 27 -1.60 4.61 8.47
CA GLU A 27 -3.05 4.66 8.76
C GLU A 27 -3.87 5.09 7.54
N GLU A 28 -3.46 6.17 6.86
CA GLU A 28 -4.13 6.68 5.67
C GLU A 28 -4.10 5.65 4.53
N LEU A 29 -2.95 5.00 4.29
CA LEU A 29 -2.81 3.95 3.29
C LEU A 29 -3.74 2.77 3.61
N PHE A 30 -3.81 2.35 4.87
CA PHE A 30 -4.72 1.25 5.25
C PHE A 30 -6.19 1.62 5.08
N ASN A 31 -6.57 2.85 5.39
CA ASN A 31 -7.94 3.33 5.16
C ASN A 31 -8.24 3.39 3.66
N PHE A 32 -7.33 3.93 2.85
CA PHE A 32 -7.46 4.01 1.40
C PHE A 32 -7.59 2.63 0.75
N LEU A 33 -6.72 1.68 1.14
CA LEU A 33 -6.78 0.30 0.65
C LEU A 33 -8.03 -0.43 1.13
N ALA A 34 -8.48 -0.19 2.36
CA ALA A 34 -9.72 -0.79 2.85
C ALA A 34 -10.96 -0.26 2.10
N ALA A 35 -10.96 1.01 1.70
CA ALA A 35 -12.05 1.64 0.98
C ALA A 35 -12.07 1.32 -0.51
N ASN A 36 -10.91 1.35 -1.18
CA ASN A 36 -10.81 1.25 -2.64
C ASN A 36 -10.28 -0.10 -3.14
N TYR A 37 -9.50 -0.82 -2.32
CA TYR A 37 -8.78 -2.04 -2.71
C TYR A 37 -9.06 -3.21 -1.74
N SER A 38 -10.29 -3.33 -1.22
CA SER A 38 -10.65 -4.43 -0.30
C SER A 38 -10.45 -5.80 -0.97
N SER A 39 -10.81 -5.93 -2.25
CA SER A 39 -10.63 -7.15 -3.04
C SER A 39 -9.16 -7.55 -3.20
N LEU A 40 -8.23 -6.59 -3.22
CA LEU A 40 -6.80 -6.87 -3.20
C LEU A 40 -6.38 -7.47 -1.85
N ILE A 41 -6.86 -6.90 -0.74
CA ILE A 41 -6.56 -7.42 0.60
C ILE A 41 -7.07 -8.86 0.75
N ASP A 42 -8.28 -9.15 0.27
CA ASP A 42 -8.83 -10.50 0.28
C ASP A 42 -8.05 -11.45 -0.64
N SER A 43 -7.67 -11.01 -1.85
CA SER A 43 -6.86 -11.81 -2.77
C SER A 43 -5.47 -12.13 -2.20
N VAL A 44 -4.81 -11.16 -1.56
CA VAL A 44 -3.53 -11.38 -0.86
C VAL A 44 -3.68 -12.37 0.29
N LYS A 45 -4.80 -12.29 1.02
CA LYS A 45 -5.09 -13.17 2.16
C LYS A 45 -5.40 -14.60 1.71
N ASP A 46 -6.12 -14.76 0.61
CA ASP A 46 -6.54 -16.04 0.05
C ASP A 46 -5.39 -16.75 -0.69
N LYS A 47 -4.74 -16.05 -1.63
CA LYS A 47 -3.63 -16.60 -2.41
C LYS A 47 -2.36 -16.79 -1.56
N LYS A 48 -2.18 -16.03 -0.47
CA LYS A 48 -0.96 -15.97 0.37
C LYS A 48 0.33 -15.74 -0.43
N LYS A 49 0.21 -15.19 -1.63
CA LYS A 49 1.27 -14.98 -2.60
C LYS A 49 1.06 -13.62 -3.22
N ILE A 50 2.15 -12.90 -3.42
CA ILE A 50 2.14 -11.72 -4.28
C ILE A 50 2.49 -12.23 -5.68
N ASP A 51 1.46 -12.53 -6.46
CA ASP A 51 1.61 -12.78 -7.89
C ASP A 51 1.71 -11.44 -8.66
N ASP A 52 2.03 -11.49 -9.95
CA ASP A 52 2.24 -10.30 -10.77
C ASP A 52 0.98 -9.40 -10.86
N GLU A 53 -0.22 -9.97 -10.77
CA GLU A 53 -1.48 -9.22 -10.76
C GLU A 53 -1.66 -8.47 -9.43
N VAL A 54 -1.35 -9.12 -8.31
CA VAL A 54 -1.34 -8.47 -6.98
C VAL A 54 -0.28 -7.36 -6.94
N LYS A 55 0.89 -7.59 -7.55
CA LYS A 55 1.95 -6.59 -7.68
C LYS A 55 1.49 -5.35 -8.45
N GLY A 56 0.90 -5.54 -9.63
CA GLY A 56 0.40 -4.43 -10.45
C GLY A 56 -0.65 -3.61 -9.69
N ASN A 57 -1.63 -4.28 -9.09
CA ASN A 57 -2.65 -3.60 -8.30
C ASN A 57 -2.09 -2.89 -7.05
N LEU A 58 -1.02 -3.41 -6.43
CA LEU A 58 -0.33 -2.75 -5.32
C LEU A 58 0.38 -1.49 -5.78
N GLU A 59 1.09 -1.54 -6.91
CA GLU A 59 1.73 -0.36 -7.50
C GLU A 59 0.70 0.70 -7.90
N ASP A 60 -0.40 0.31 -8.54
CA ASP A 60 -1.48 1.24 -8.86
C ASP A 60 -2.08 1.87 -7.60
N ALA A 61 -2.34 1.08 -6.57
CA ALA A 61 -2.86 1.58 -5.31
C ALA A 61 -1.88 2.54 -4.60
N LEU A 62 -0.58 2.24 -4.63
CA LEU A 62 0.46 3.09 -4.04
C LEU A 62 0.67 4.38 -4.84
N ASN A 63 0.61 4.33 -6.17
CA ASN A 63 0.68 5.51 -7.03
C ASN A 63 -0.54 6.40 -6.83
N ALA A 64 -1.75 5.83 -6.86
CA ALA A 64 -2.98 6.57 -6.58
C ALA A 64 -2.95 7.17 -5.17
N PHE A 65 -2.47 6.40 -4.18
CA PHE A 65 -2.30 6.91 -2.83
C PHE A 65 -1.28 8.04 -2.77
N LYS A 66 -0.15 7.98 -3.50
CA LYS A 66 0.84 9.07 -3.56
C LYS A 66 0.25 10.38 -4.13
N GLU A 67 -0.74 10.31 -5.03
CA GLU A 67 -1.44 11.49 -5.52
C GLU A 67 -2.44 12.09 -4.51
N VAL A 68 -3.08 11.23 -3.71
CA VAL A 68 -4.06 11.64 -2.68
C VAL A 68 -3.36 12.09 -1.40
N PHE A 69 -2.26 11.42 -1.06
CA PHE A 69 -1.44 11.68 0.10
C PHE A 69 -0.58 12.90 -0.15
N LYS A 70 -1.06 14.04 0.34
CA LYS A 70 -0.23 15.25 0.46
C LYS A 70 0.53 15.17 1.77
N ALA A 71 1.83 14.93 1.68
CA ALA A 71 2.77 15.12 2.78
C ALA A 71 2.79 16.58 3.24
#